data_AF-A0A927DKH7-F1
#
_entry.id   AF-A0A927DKH7-F1
#
_cell.length_a   1.000
_cell.length_b   1.000
_cell.length_c   1.000
_cell.angle_alpha   90.00
_cell.angle_beta   90.00
_cell.angle_gamma   90.00
#
_symmetry.space_group_name_H-M   'P 1'
#
loop_
_entity.id
_entity.type
_entity.pdbx_description
1 polymer ?
#
loop_
_entity_poly.entity_id
_entity_poly.type
_entity_poly.pdbx_seq_one_letter_code
_entity_poly.pdbx_strand_id
1 'polypeptide(L)'
;MNRIKSLWLTLNRARAFQSVFGTPGNMTPEQKVVIRLLAKLCHVNSSSVAISPTTQQTDPYAVFVSEGRREVFLHINHYLGLSQADIAAMIAEEMNELNEEENNESV
;
A
#
# COMPACT_ATOMS: atom_id res chain seq x y z
N MET A 1 15.35 16.94 -6.58
CA MET A 1 15.22 16.40 -5.20
C MET A 1 16.27 15.29 -5.05
N ASN A 2 17.03 15.22 -3.95
CA ASN A 2 18.28 14.44 -3.87
C ASN A 2 18.02 12.92 -4.06
N ARG A 3 18.49 12.31 -5.15
CA ARG A 3 18.08 10.99 -5.69
C ARG A 3 18.31 9.81 -4.71
N ILE A 4 19.41 9.83 -3.96
CA ILE A 4 19.71 8.87 -2.87
C ILE A 4 18.65 8.92 -1.75
N LYS A 5 18.01 10.08 -1.54
CA LYS A 5 16.96 10.22 -0.53
C LYS A 5 15.67 9.50 -0.94
N SER A 6 15.36 9.37 -2.24
CA SER A 6 14.15 8.65 -2.71
C SER A 6 14.24 7.17 -2.36
N LEU A 7 15.33 6.53 -2.77
CA LEU A 7 15.63 5.14 -2.48
C LEU A 7 15.67 4.84 -0.98
N TRP A 8 16.33 5.72 -0.21
CA TRP A 8 16.35 5.60 1.25
C TRP A 8 14.97 5.75 1.86
N LEU A 9 14.10 6.60 1.30
CA LEU A 9 12.73 6.80 1.74
C LEU A 9 11.87 5.56 1.50
N THR A 10 11.97 4.93 0.33
CA THR A 10 11.23 3.71 -0.02
C THR A 10 11.62 2.55 0.89
N LEU A 11 12.92 2.34 1.11
CA LEU A 11 13.42 1.31 2.03
C LEU A 11 13.01 1.57 3.48
N ASN A 12 13.11 2.83 3.94
CA ASN A 12 12.71 3.21 5.30
C ASN A 12 11.21 3.04 5.52
N ARG A 13 10.38 3.36 4.52
CA ARG A 13 8.93 3.12 4.56
C ARG A 13 8.62 1.63 4.68
N ALA A 14 9.16 0.79 3.79
CA ALA A 14 8.94 -0.66 3.85
C ALA A 14 9.30 -1.21 5.24
N ARG A 15 10.46 -0.82 5.78
CA ARG A 15 10.91 -1.24 7.11
C ARG A 15 9.99 -0.74 8.23
N ALA A 16 9.50 0.49 8.15
CA ALA A 16 8.58 1.08 9.12
C ALA A 16 7.20 0.39 9.09
N PHE A 17 6.66 0.08 7.91
CA PHE A 17 5.40 -0.66 7.80
C PHE A 17 5.54 -2.08 8.36
N GLN A 18 6.63 -2.77 8.02
CA GLN A 18 6.90 -4.13 8.51
C GLN A 18 7.15 -4.16 10.03
N SER A 19 7.75 -3.12 10.61
CA SER A 19 7.95 -3.07 12.08
C SER A 19 6.65 -2.85 12.84
N VAL A 20 5.75 -2.02 12.30
CA VAL A 20 4.45 -1.72 12.92
C VAL A 20 3.47 -2.87 12.77
N PHE A 21 3.28 -3.36 11.54
CA PHE A 21 2.25 -4.33 11.21
C PHE A 21 2.74 -5.80 11.19
N GLY A 22 4.05 -6.00 11.22
CA GLY A 22 4.68 -7.32 11.20
C GLY A 22 4.75 -7.92 9.80
N THR A 23 5.64 -8.89 9.59
CA THR A 23 5.73 -9.60 8.30
C THR A 23 4.91 -10.88 8.30
N PRO A 24 4.37 -11.31 7.15
CA PRO A 24 3.69 -12.59 7.02
C PRO A 24 4.54 -13.73 7.62
N GLY A 25 3.94 -14.53 8.50
CA GLY A 25 4.64 -15.62 9.21
C GLY A 25 5.35 -15.21 10.50
N ASN A 26 5.63 -13.93 10.73
CA ASN A 26 6.33 -13.43 11.94
C ASN A 26 5.58 -12.29 12.66
N MET A 27 4.24 -12.26 12.55
CA MET A 27 3.41 -11.29 13.27
C MET A 27 3.18 -11.70 14.72
N THR A 28 3.31 -10.73 15.63
CA THR A 28 2.88 -10.85 17.04
C THR A 28 1.36 -11.07 17.14
N PRO A 29 0.85 -11.63 18.26
CA PRO A 29 -0.59 -11.75 18.49
C PRO A 29 -1.34 -10.42 18.34
N GLU A 30 -0.77 -9.33 18.86
CA GLU A 30 -1.35 -7.98 18.83
C GLU A 30 -1.43 -7.43 17.40
N GLN A 31 -0.36 -7.59 16.62
CA GLN A 31 -0.34 -7.20 15.21
C GLN A 31 -1.40 -7.94 14.40
N LYS A 32 -1.61 -9.24 14.67
CA LYS A 32 -2.68 -10.03 14.02
C LYS A 32 -4.07 -9.49 14.35
N VAL A 33 -4.31 -9.06 15.59
CA VAL A 33 -5.58 -8.45 16.01
C VAL A 33 -5.81 -7.14 15.26
N VAL A 34 -4.79 -6.27 15.21
CA VAL A 34 -4.86 -4.97 14.52
C VAL A 34 -5.12 -5.15 13.03
N ILE A 35 -4.36 -6.02 12.34
CA ILE A 35 -4.56 -6.25 10.90
C ILE A 35 -5.95 -6.81 10.62
N ARG A 36 -6.47 -7.73 11.44
CA ARG A 36 -7.84 -8.24 11.26
C ARG A 36 -8.90 -7.15 11.44
N LEU A 37 -8.70 -6.26 12.42
CA LEU A 37 -9.60 -5.12 12.62
C LEU A 37 -9.55 -4.16 11.43
N LEU A 38 -8.35 -3.83 10.94
CA LEU A 38 -8.17 -2.99 9.76
C LEU A 38 -8.79 -3.61 8.52
N ALA A 39 -8.60 -4.92 8.29
CA ALA A 39 -9.20 -5.63 7.16
C ALA A 39 -10.74 -5.54 7.16
N LYS A 40 -11.35 -5.57 8.35
CA LYS A 40 -12.80 -5.37 8.52
C LYS A 40 -13.20 -3.93 8.24
N LEU A 41 -12.49 -2.95 8.79
CA LEU A 41 -12.76 -1.52 8.59
C LEU A 41 -12.56 -1.06 7.14
N CYS A 42 -11.68 -1.73 6.41
CA CYS A 42 -11.35 -1.45 5.02
C CYS A 42 -12.14 -2.30 4.02
N HIS A 43 -13.14 -3.07 4.47
CA HIS A 43 -14.05 -3.83 3.61
C HIS A 43 -13.31 -4.77 2.63
N VAL A 44 -12.23 -5.41 3.09
CA VAL A 44 -11.37 -6.22 2.22
C VAL A 44 -12.11 -7.45 1.67
N ASN A 45 -12.94 -8.08 2.50
CA ASN A 45 -13.68 -9.29 2.16
C ASN A 45 -15.20 -9.05 1.98
N SER A 46 -15.61 -7.79 1.80
CA SER A 46 -17.02 -7.42 1.67
C SER A 46 -17.22 -6.47 0.50
N SER A 47 -18.44 -6.39 -0.03
CA SER A 47 -18.77 -5.41 -1.07
C SER A 47 -18.55 -3.99 -0.56
N SER A 48 -18.02 -3.14 -1.43
CA SER A 48 -17.93 -1.69 -1.26
C SER A 48 -19.21 -0.99 -1.72
N VAL A 49 -20.09 -1.70 -2.44
CA VAL A 49 -21.37 -1.15 -2.92
C VAL A 49 -22.24 -0.81 -1.71
N ALA A 50 -22.53 0.48 -1.56
CA ALA A 50 -23.39 1.01 -0.52
C ALA A 50 -24.71 1.48 -1.14
N ILE A 51 -25.82 1.10 -0.51
CA ILE A 51 -27.17 1.52 -0.91
C ILE A 51 -27.67 2.56 0.08
N SER A 52 -28.17 3.68 -0.42
CA SER A 52 -28.76 4.72 0.42
C SER A 52 -30.06 4.20 1.06
N PRO A 53 -30.23 4.33 2.38
CA PRO A 53 -31.47 3.90 3.05
C PRO A 53 -32.68 4.75 2.66
N THR A 54 -32.46 5.95 2.11
CA THR A 54 -33.54 6.88 1.75
C THR A 54 -33.98 6.71 0.30
N THR A 55 -33.03 6.66 -0.64
CA THR A 55 -33.35 6.58 -2.08
C THR A 55 -33.37 5.15 -2.61
N GLN A 56 -32.89 4.18 -1.83
CA GLN A 56 -32.71 2.78 -2.24
C GLN A 56 -31.87 2.57 -3.52
N GLN A 57 -31.13 3.61 -3.92
CA GLN A 57 -30.17 3.56 -5.01
C GLN A 57 -28.76 3.46 -4.45
N THR A 58 -27.82 3.06 -5.30
CA THR A 58 -26.39 3.12 -4.99
C THR A 58 -26.02 4.53 -4.56
N ASP A 59 -25.34 4.66 -3.42
CA ASP A 59 -24.75 5.91 -2.95
C ASP A 59 -23.29 5.98 -3.43
N PRO A 60 -22.99 6.78 -4.47
CA PRO A 60 -21.65 6.81 -5.03
C PRO A 60 -20.61 7.32 -4.01
N TYR A 61 -20.98 8.23 -3.11
CA TYR A 61 -20.05 8.79 -2.13
C TYR A 61 -19.65 7.74 -1.09
N ALA A 62 -20.61 6.98 -0.58
CA ALA A 62 -20.34 5.89 0.34
C ALA A 62 -19.51 4.77 -0.30
N VAL A 63 -19.72 4.50 -1.59
CA VAL A 63 -18.89 3.56 -2.36
C VAL A 63 -17.46 4.07 -2.47
N PHE A 64 -17.26 5.32 -2.89
CA PHE A 64 -15.91 5.89 -3.03
C PHE A 64 -15.15 5.94 -1.71
N VAL A 65 -15.81 6.27 -0.59
CA VAL A 65 -15.20 6.21 0.74
C VAL A 65 -14.78 4.78 1.09
N SER A 66 -15.62 3.79 0.76
CA SER A 66 -15.33 2.38 1.03
C SER A 66 -14.13 1.88 0.20
N GLU A 67 -14.06 2.24 -1.08
CA GLU A 67 -12.91 1.93 -1.93
C GLU A 67 -11.63 2.63 -1.47
N GLY A 68 -11.71 3.90 -1.05
CA GLY A 68 -10.56 4.62 -0.51
C GLY A 68 -9.99 3.94 0.74
N ARG A 69 -10.84 3.38 1.61
CA ARG A 69 -10.39 2.59 2.78
C ARG A 69 -9.74 1.27 2.35
N ARG A 70 -10.30 0.60 1.34
CA ARG A 70 -9.73 -0.63 0.79
C ARG A 70 -8.34 -0.38 0.22
N GLU A 71 -8.15 0.70 -0.52
CA GLU A 71 -6.87 1.10 -1.08
C GLU A 71 -5.80 1.30 0.02
N VAL A 72 -6.16 1.95 1.13
CA VAL A 72 -5.26 2.10 2.28
C VAL A 72 -4.80 0.72 2.80
N PHE A 73 -5.70 -0.26 2.89
CA PHE A 73 -5.33 -1.60 3.34
C PHE A 73 -4.46 -2.35 2.33
N LEU A 74 -4.76 -2.22 1.03
CA LEU A 74 -3.94 -2.78 -0.04
C LEU A 74 -2.53 -2.19 0.00
N HIS A 75 -2.41 -0.88 0.25
CA HIS A 75 -1.13 -0.21 0.38
C HIS A 75 -0.33 -0.70 1.60
N ILE A 76 -0.98 -0.95 2.74
CA ILE A 76 -0.35 -1.60 3.89
C ILE A 76 0.14 -3.00 3.50
N ASN A 77 -0.74 -3.83 2.92
CA ASN A 77 -0.42 -5.20 2.53
C ASN A 77 0.71 -5.30 1.52
N HIS A 78 0.79 -4.35 0.59
CA HIS A 78 1.89 -4.24 -0.35
C HIS A 78 3.22 -4.26 0.39
N TYR A 79 3.45 -3.33 1.33
CA TYR A 79 4.69 -3.26 2.11
C TYR A 79 4.94 -4.48 3.02
N LEU A 80 3.88 -5.14 3.50
CA LEU A 80 4.03 -6.36 4.30
C LEU A 80 4.47 -7.56 3.45
N GLY A 81 4.02 -7.63 2.19
CA GLY A 81 4.30 -8.71 1.27
C GLY A 81 5.63 -8.57 0.52
N LEU A 82 6.27 -7.39 0.54
CA LEU A 82 7.54 -7.17 -0.14
C LEU A 82 8.63 -8.07 0.46
N SER A 83 9.16 -8.97 -0.37
CA SER A 83 10.41 -9.65 -0.08
C SER A 83 11.60 -8.70 -0.26
N GLN A 84 12.74 -9.06 0.31
CA GLN A 84 13.98 -8.31 0.09
C GLN A 84 14.38 -8.27 -1.40
N ALA A 85 13.98 -9.27 -2.19
CA ALA A 85 14.20 -9.30 -3.63
C ALA A 85 13.26 -8.31 -4.35
N ASP A 86 12.00 -8.20 -3.94
CA ASP A 86 11.05 -7.24 -4.51
C ASP A 86 11.47 -5.80 -4.22
N ILE A 87 11.97 -5.54 -3.01
CA ILE A 87 12.52 -4.23 -2.64
C ILE A 87 13.74 -3.89 -3.49
N ALA A 88 14.64 -4.87 -3.71
CA ALA A 88 15.80 -4.68 -4.57
C ALA A 88 15.42 -4.48 -6.05
N ALA A 89 14.38 -5.18 -6.53
CA ALA A 89 13.86 -5.03 -7.89
C ALA A 89 13.21 -3.66 -8.10
N MET A 90 12.39 -3.18 -7.16
CA MET A 90 11.81 -1.83 -7.22
C MET A 90 12.89 -0.74 -7.21
N ILE A 91 13.93 -0.93 -6.39
CA ILE A 91 15.11 -0.07 -6.39
C ILE A 91 15.80 -0.07 -7.77
N ALA A 92 15.94 -1.25 -8.39
CA ALA A 92 16.59 -1.40 -9.68
C ALA A 92 15.74 -0.83 -10.85
N GLU A 93 14.42 -1.03 -10.83
CA GLU A 93 13.47 -0.44 -11.80
C GLU A 93 13.45 1.08 -11.70
N GLU A 94 13.36 1.63 -10.49
CA GLU A 94 13.45 3.08 -10.25
C GLU A 94 14.81 3.60 -10.75
N MET A 95 15.91 2.88 -10.53
CA MET A 95 17.23 3.23 -11.09
C MET A 95 17.30 3.15 -12.62
N ASN A 96 16.56 2.24 -13.27
CA ASN A 96 16.57 2.07 -14.71
C ASN A 96 15.73 3.15 -15.42
N GLU A 97 14.52 3.43 -14.93
CA GLU A 97 13.69 4.54 -15.42
C GLU A 97 14.44 5.88 -15.32
N LEU A 98 15.21 6.08 -14.24
CA LEU A 98 16.05 7.26 -14.05
C LEU A 98 17.21 7.38 -15.06
N ASN A 99 17.78 6.25 -15.50
CA ASN A 99 18.82 6.26 -16.54
C ASN A 99 18.23 6.56 -17.93
N GLU A 100 16.99 6.14 -18.19
CA GLU A 100 16.31 6.42 -19.46
C GLU A 100 15.92 7.90 -19.60
N GLU A 101 15.49 8.54 -18.51
CA GLU A 101 15.19 9.99 -18.48
C GLU A 101 16.45 10.85 -18.68
N GLU A 102 17.57 10.50 -18.04
CA GLU A 102 18.83 11.26 -18.13
C GLU A 102 19.46 11.18 -19.54
N ASN A 103 19.27 10.06 -20.24
CA ASN A 103 19.68 9.92 -21.64
C ASN A 103 18.79 10.71 -22.60
N ASN A 104 17.49 10.87 -22.31
CA ASN A 104 16.55 11.61 -23.15
C ASN A 104 16.66 13.14 -23.00
N GLU A 105 17.16 13.66 -21.87
CA GLU A 105 17.39 15.10 -21.67
C GLU A 105 18.74 15.61 -22.25
N SER A 106 19.59 14.70 -22.73
CA SER A 106 20.94 15.01 -23.26
C SER A 106 21.03 15.09 -24.79
N VAL A 107 19.87 15.10 -25.48
CA VAL A 107 19.68 15.31 -26.93
C VAL A 107 18.88 16.59 -27.16
#